data_AF-A0A2V2GQM6-F1
#
_entry.id   AF-A0A2V2GQM6-F1
#
_cell.length_a   1.000
_cell.length_b   1.000
_cell.length_c   1.000
_cell.angle_alpha   90.00
_cell.angle_beta   90.00
_cell.angle_gamma   90.00
#
_symmetry.space_group_name_H-M   'P 1'
#
loop_
_entity.id
_entity.type
_entity.pdbx_description
1 polymer ?
#
loop_
_entity_poly.entity_id
_entity_poly.type
_entity_poly.pdbx_seq_one_letter_code
_entity_poly.pdbx_strand_id
1 'polypeptide(L)' 'MQEYEYKVASYKKLKKAEQDMNKQAEDGWRVQQSHLEASSGCLIVIYERKYRV' A
#
# COMPACT_ATOMS: atom_id res chain seq x y z
N MET A 1 -21.10 -10.53 3.33
CA MET A 1 -20.01 -10.97 2.43
C MET A 1 -18.85 -10.02 2.67
N GLN A 2 -17.69 -10.51 3.10
CA GLN A 2 -16.51 -9.66 3.26
C GLN A 2 -15.59 -9.94 2.07
N GLU A 3 -15.59 -9.01 1.12
CA GLU A 3 -14.63 -9.00 0.02
C GLU A 3 -13.38 -8.26 0.49
N TYR A 4 -12.26 -8.97 0.59
CA TYR A 4 -10.96 -8.37 0.86
C TYR A 4 -10.21 -8.26 -0.45
N GLU A 5 -9.90 -7.04 -0.84
CA GLU A 5 -9.04 -6.77 -1.97
C GLU A 5 -7.62 -6.50 -1.45
N TYR A 6 -6.62 -7.16 -2.05
CA TYR A 6 -5.20 -6.97 -1.77
C TYR A 6 -4.52 -6.28 -2.95
N LYS A 7 -3.74 -5.24 -2.67
CA LYS A 7 -3.00 -4.50 -3.69
C LYS A 7 -1.54 -4.33 -3.31
N VAL A 8 -0.64 -4.60 -4.25
CA VAL A 8 0.82 -4.41 -4.07
C VAL A 8 1.29 -3.29 -4.98
N ALA A 9 2.03 -2.34 -4.41
CA ALA A 9 2.66 -1.25 -5.16
C ALA A 9 4.16 -1.21 -4.90
N SER A 10 4.93 -0.90 -5.95
CA SER A 10 6.39 -0.77 -5.88
C SER A 10 6.79 0.67 -6.21
N TYR A 11 7.57 1.29 -5.32
CA TYR A 11 7.97 2.68 -5.43
C TYR A 11 9.49 2.81 -5.53
N LYS A 12 9.95 3.56 -6.53
CA LYS A 12 11.35 3.98 -6.65
C LYS A 12 11.69 5.25 -5.85
N LYS A 13 10.69 5.97 -5.34
CA LYS A 13 10.83 7.25 -4.64
C LYS A 13 9.91 7.31 -3.41
N LEU A 14 10.49 7.62 -2.24
CA LEU A 14 9.76 7.65 -0.95
C LEU A 14 8.63 8.68 -0.92
N LYS A 15 8.86 9.91 -1.39
CA LYS A 15 7.82 10.96 -1.43
C LYS A 15 6.56 10.53 -2.20
N LYS A 16 6.73 9.75 -3.27
CA LYS A 16 5.59 9.24 -4.05
C LYS A 16 4.86 8.13 -3.27
N ALA A 17 5.60 7.29 -2.56
CA ALA A 17 5.02 6.27 -1.69
C ALA A 17 4.15 6.90 -0.59
N GLU A 18 4.63 7.96 0.07
CA GLU A 18 3.87 8.67 1.11
C GLU A 18 2.56 9.27 0.58
N GLN A 19 2.59 9.91 -0.60
CA GLN A 19 1.39 10.47 -1.23
C GLN A 19 0.37 9.38 -1.60
N ASP A 20 0.83 8.28 -2.19
CA ASP A 20 -0.03 7.16 -2.52
C ASP A 20 -0.63 6.51 -1.26
N MET A 21 0.18 6.30 -0.21
CA MET A 21 -0.28 5.73 1.05
C MET A 21 -1.38 6.58 1.69
N ASN A 22 -1.21 7.91 1.70
CA ASN A 22 -2.24 8.82 2.20
C ASN A 22 -3.53 8.72 1.40
N LYS A 23 -3.44 8.71 0.07
CA LYS A 23 -4.63 8.55 -0.80
C LYS A 23 -5.33 7.20 -0.57
N GLN A 24 -4.58 6.11 -0.49
CA GLN A 24 -5.13 4.79 -0.21
C GLN A 24 -5.83 4.76 1.16
N ALA A 25 -5.27 5.43 2.17
CA ALA A 25 -5.91 5.57 3.48
C ALA A 25 -7.25 6.33 3.40
N GLU A 26 -7.34 7.40 2.60
CA GLU A 26 -8.60 8.12 2.32
C GLU A 26 -9.63 7.23 1.59
N ASP A 27 -9.17 6.37 0.66
CA ASP A 27 -9.99 5.41 -0.07
C ASP A 27 -10.42 4.17 0.76
N GLY A 28 -10.13 4.16 2.07
CA GLY A 28 -10.52 3.09 3.00
C GLY A 28 -9.57 1.88 3.01
N TRP A 29 -8.38 2.01 2.42
CA TRP A 29 -7.34 0.99 2.49
C TRP A 29 -6.46 1.17 3.73
N ARG A 30 -5.91 0.07 4.21
CA ARG A 30 -4.94 0.00 5.28
C ARG A 30 -3.65 -0.61 4.75
N VAL A 31 -2.52 -0.05 5.16
CA VAL A 31 -1.22 -0.67 4.89
C VAL A 31 -1.07 -1.89 5.80
N GLN A 32 -0.95 -3.07 5.20
CA GLN A 32 -0.75 -4.32 5.91
C GLN A 32 0.75 -4.56 6.15
N GLN A 33 1.58 -4.33 5.12
CA GLN A 33 3.01 -4.58 5.17
C GLN A 33 3.75 -3.66 4.21
N SER A 34 4.99 -3.30 4.56
CA SER A 34 5.94 -2.71 3.63
C SER A 34 7.32 -3.31 3.83
N HIS A 35 8.07 -3.49 2.74
CA HIS A 35 9.45 -3.94 2.81
C HIS A 35 10.27 -3.32 1.68
N LEU A 36 11.56 -3.07 1.96
CA LEU A 36 12.49 -2.57 0.97
C LEU A 36 13.12 -3.76 0.24
N GLU A 37 12.96 -3.79 -1.07
CA GLU A 37 13.61 -4.78 -1.92
C GLU A 37 15.02 -4.29 -2.24
N ALA A 38 16.00 -4.82 -1.51
CA ALA A 38 17.40 -4.37 -1.57
C ALA A 38 18.05 -4.60 -2.94
N SER A 39 17.59 -5.60 -3.70
CA SER A 39 18.14 -5.91 -5.04
C SER A 39 17.77 -4.85 -6.09
N SER A 40 16.60 -4.22 -5.96
CA SER A 40 16.08 -3.22 -6.91
C SER A 40 15.95 -1.81 -6.34
N GLY A 41 16.26 -1.61 -5.06
CA GLY A 41 16.12 -0.32 -4.37
C GLY A 41 14.69 0.22 -4.33
N CYS A 42 13.70 -0.68 -4.41
CA CYS A 42 12.28 -0.33 -4.48
C CYS A 42 11.59 -0.61 -3.14
N LEU A 43 10.71 0.31 -2.72
CA LEU A 43 9.82 0.08 -1.57
C LEU A 43 8.55 -0.62 -2.05
N ILE A 44 8.32 -1.84 -1.58
CA ILE A 44 7.08 -2.57 -1.81
C ILE A 44 6.12 -2.28 -0.66
N VAL A 45 4.89 -1.90 -0.98
CA VAL A 45 3.82 -1.66 -0.02
C VAL A 45 2.61 -2.52 -0.38
N ILE A 46 2.10 -3.24 0.61
CA ILE A 46 0.95 -4.14 0.51
C ILE A 46 -0.20 -3.51 1.28
N TYR A 47 -1.33 -3.33 0.58
CA TYR A 47 -2.54 -2.74 1.11
C TYR A 47 -3.66 -3.78 1.20
N GLU A 48 -4.50 -3.63 2.22
CA GLU A 48 -5.74 -4.38 2.42
C GLU A 48 -6.91 -3.38 2.57
N ARG A 49 -8.08 -3.68 2.01
CA ARG A 49 -9.27 -2.85 2.25
C ARG A 49 -9.82 -3.09 3.66
N LYS A 50 -9.98 -2.03 4.44
CA LYS A 50 -10.76 -2.12 5.68
C LYS A 50 -12.23 -2.27 5.28
N TYR A 51 -12.94 -3.18 5.94
CA TYR A 51 -14.35 -3.48 5.68
C TYR A 51 -15.19 -2.24 5.38
N ARG A 52 -16.08 -2.35 4.38
CA ARG A 52 -17.20 -1.41 4.20
C ARG A 52 -17.97 -1.31 5.52
N VAL A 53 -17.90 -0.15 6.16
CA VAL A 53 -18.88 0.30 7.14
C VAL A 53 -19.97 1.02 6.38
#